data_AF-A0A3S3QXK9-F1
#
_entry.id   AF-A0A3S3QXK9-F1
#
_cell.length_a   1.000
_cell.length_b   1.000
_cell.length_c   1.000
_cell.angle_alpha   90.00
_cell.angle_beta   90.00
_cell.angle_gamma   90.00
#
_symmetry.space_group_name_H-M   'P 1'
#
loop_
_entity.id
_entity.type
_entity.pdbx_description
1 polymer ?
#
loop_
_entity_poly.entity_id
_entity_poly.type
_entity_poly.pdbx_seq_one_letter_code
_entity_poly.pdbx_strand_id
1 'polypeptide(L)'
;MTTHVHDIGGAPVIIGAGLAGLMTALHLAPQPVVLLSRTALGTDASSTLAQGGLAAAFAEDDSPDLHLADTLAAGDGLCDEQMARRVVEAVPE
;
A
#
# COMPACT_ATOMS: atom_id res chain seq x y z
N MET A 1 -20.95 6.07 9.16
CA MET A 1 -20.98 5.02 8.11
C MET A 1 -22.23 5.23 7.29
N THR A 2 -22.09 5.39 5.98
CA THR A 2 -23.23 5.53 5.06
C THR A 2 -23.80 4.14 4.80
N THR A 3 -25.03 3.86 5.21
CA THR A 3 -25.69 2.56 5.05
C THR A 3 -26.48 2.41 3.76
N HIS A 4 -26.53 3.46 2.94
CA HIS A 4 -27.24 3.50 1.67
C HIS A 4 -26.26 3.88 0.56
N VAL A 5 -26.00 2.93 -0.34
CA VAL A 5 -25.28 3.17 -1.59
C VAL A 5 -26.32 3.15 -2.70
N HIS A 6 -26.61 4.29 -3.29
CA HIS A 6 -27.45 4.40 -4.48
C HIS A 6 -26.55 4.84 -5.64
N ASP A 7 -26.66 4.13 -6.76
CA ASP A 7 -25.98 4.36 -8.04
C ASP A 7 -24.59 5.03 -7.94
N ILE A 8 -23.55 4.20 -7.97
CA ILE A 8 -22.16 4.66 -7.89
C ILE A 8 -21.60 5.16 -9.23
N GLY A 9 -22.44 5.24 -10.28
CA GLY A 9 -22.05 5.82 -11.57
C GLY A 9 -20.87 5.12 -12.25
N GLY A 10 -20.63 3.84 -11.95
CA GLY A 10 -19.48 3.07 -12.44
C GLY A 10 -18.13 3.43 -11.80
N ALA A 11 -18.12 4.19 -10.69
CA ALA A 11 -16.90 4.51 -9.97
C ALA A 11 -16.18 3.24 -9.47
N PRO A 12 -14.83 3.20 -9.47
CA PRO A 12 -14.09 2.10 -8.88
C PRO A 12 -14.45 1.90 -7.42
N VAL A 13 -14.57 0.64 -7.02
CA VAL A 13 -14.80 0.25 -5.63
C VAL A 13 -13.51 -0.30 -5.05
N ILE A 14 -13.02 0.33 -3.99
CA ILE A 14 -11.84 -0.09 -3.23
C ILE A 14 -12.33 -0.76 -1.94
N ILE A 15 -12.03 -2.04 -1.77
CA ILE A 15 -12.44 -2.81 -0.59
C ILE A 15 -11.29 -2.86 0.42
N GLY A 16 -11.46 -2.16 1.54
CA GLY A 16 -10.47 -2.02 2.60
C GLY A 16 -9.89 -0.62 2.65
N ALA A 17 -9.94 0.00 3.84
CA ALA A 17 -9.45 1.37 4.08
C ALA A 17 -8.19 1.41 4.96
N GLY A 18 -7.33 0.40 4.82
CA GLY A 18 -5.95 0.48 5.31
C GLY A 18 -5.08 1.35 4.38
N LEU A 19 -3.77 1.38 4.65
CA LEU A 19 -2.82 2.20 3.89
C LEU A 19 -2.93 1.98 2.38
N ALA A 20 -2.94 0.72 1.91
CA ALA A 20 -3.02 0.40 0.48
C ALA A 20 -4.29 0.94 -0.20
N GLY A 21 -5.46 0.81 0.45
CA GLY A 21 -6.73 1.28 -0.10
C GLY A 21 -6.83 2.80 -0.14
N LEU A 22 -6.38 3.47 0.92
CA LEU A 22 -6.31 4.93 0.96
C LEU A 22 -5.31 5.48 -0.07
N MET A 23 -4.13 4.88 -0.19
CA MET A 23 -3.15 5.27 -1.21
C MET A 23 -3.68 5.06 -2.63
N THR A 24 -4.40 3.97 -2.87
CA THR A 24 -5.05 3.72 -4.17
C THR A 24 -6.10 4.80 -4.49
N ALA A 25 -6.93 5.17 -3.51
CA ALA A 25 -7.92 6.23 -3.67
C ALA A 25 -7.27 7.59 -3.99
N LEU A 26 -6.15 7.92 -3.31
CA LEU A 26 -5.39 9.13 -3.57
C LEU A 26 -4.73 9.13 -4.96
N HIS A 27 -4.16 8.01 -5.39
CA HIS A 27 -3.55 7.88 -6.72
C HIS A 27 -4.56 7.98 -7.88
N LEU A 28 -5.83 7.64 -7.63
CA LEU A 28 -6.90 7.80 -8.61
C LEU A 28 -7.44 9.23 -8.67
N ALA A 29 -7.10 10.12 -7.73
CA ALA A 29 -7.60 11.49 -7.75
C ALA A 29 -7.22 12.22 -9.06
N PRO A 30 -8.15 12.99 -9.66
CA PRO A 30 -9.43 13.43 -9.13
C PRO A 30 -10.62 12.49 -9.43
N GLN A 31 -10.39 11.30 -9.97
CA GLN A 31 -11.46 10.35 -10.28
C GLN A 31 -12.22 9.96 -9.00
N PRO A 32 -13.56 10.11 -8.96
CA PRO A 32 -14.34 9.64 -7.82
C PRO A 32 -14.21 8.13 -7.63
N VAL A 33 -14.10 7.70 -6.37
CA VAL A 33 -14.03 6.29 -5.98
C VAL A 33 -14.97 6.02 -4.80
N VAL A 34 -15.39 4.77 -4.66
CA VAL A 34 -16.10 4.29 -3.46
C VAL A 34 -15.13 3.49 -2.61
N LEU A 35 -14.84 3.99 -1.41
CA LEU A 35 -14.00 3.29 -0.43
C LEU A 35 -14.88 2.56 0.59
N LEU A 36 -14.79 1.23 0.62
CA LEU A 36 -15.51 0.40 1.58
C LEU A 36 -14.61 0.04 2.76
N SER A 37 -15.07 0.34 3.96
CA SER A 37 -14.40 0.01 5.22
C SER A 37 -15.36 -0.70 6.17
N ARG A 38 -14.84 -1.67 6.92
CA ARG A 38 -15.60 -2.36 7.99
C ARG A 38 -15.84 -1.45 9.20
N THR A 39 -14.88 -0.56 9.46
CA THR A 39 -14.84 0.34 10.62
C THR A 39 -14.69 1.79 10.15
N ALA A 40 -14.72 2.74 11.08
CA ALA A 40 -14.44 4.13 10.75
C ALA A 40 -13.04 4.27 10.12
N LEU A 41 -12.87 5.23 9.21
CA LEU A 41 -11.57 5.50 8.61
C LEU A 41 -10.58 5.90 9.70
N GLY A 42 -9.37 5.35 9.62
CA GLY A 42 -8.33 5.58 10.63
C GLY A 42 -8.52 4.79 11.93
N THR A 43 -9.49 3.87 12.02
CA THR A 43 -9.63 2.96 13.17
C THR A 43 -9.58 1.51 12.72
N ASP A 44 -9.07 0.64 13.60
CA ASP A 44 -9.16 -0.82 13.50
C ASP A 44 -8.58 -1.44 12.20
N ALA A 45 -7.65 -0.74 11.53
CA ALA A 45 -6.87 -1.28 10.42
C ALA A 45 -5.47 -1.68 10.92
N SER A 46 -4.91 -2.78 10.41
CA SER A 46 -3.53 -3.17 10.77
C SER A 46 -2.52 -2.05 10.51
N SER A 47 -2.76 -1.22 9.48
CA SER A 47 -1.93 -0.05 9.17
C SER A 47 -1.85 0.97 10.30
N THR A 48 -2.93 1.18 11.07
CA THR A 48 -2.94 2.15 12.19
C THR A 48 -2.27 1.60 13.45
N LEU A 49 -2.01 0.28 13.49
CA LEU A 49 -1.38 -0.42 14.60
C LEU A 49 0.09 -0.76 14.35
N ALA A 50 0.62 -0.44 13.17
CA ALA A 50 2.02 -0.72 12.80
C ALA A 50 2.99 0.13 13.64
N GLN A 51 4.11 -0.48 14.08
CA GLN A 51 5.04 0.15 15.03
C GLN A 51 6.48 0.23 14.53
N GLY A 52 6.97 -0.79 13.80
CA GLY A 52 8.39 -0.92 13.48
C GLY A 52 8.93 0.14 12.50
N GLY A 53 8.12 0.53 11.52
CA GLY A 53 8.49 1.48 10.47
C GLY A 53 8.29 0.92 9.07
N LEU A 54 8.75 1.67 8.07
CA LEU A 54 8.79 1.29 6.66
C LEU A 54 10.27 1.22 6.24
N ALA A 55 10.67 0.11 5.61
CA ALA A 55 12.01 -0.05 5.09
C ALA A 55 12.14 0.70 3.75
N ALA A 56 13.21 1.48 3.60
CA ALA A 56 13.54 2.18 2.37
C ALA A 56 15.03 2.54 2.37
N ALA A 57 15.66 2.44 1.19
CA ALA A 57 17.08 2.69 1.02
C ALA A 57 17.33 4.20 0.83
N PHE A 58 17.68 4.88 1.92
CA PHE A 58 17.93 6.33 1.95
C PHE A 58 19.32 6.72 2.48
N ALA A 59 20.03 5.80 3.13
CA ALA A 59 21.33 6.09 3.70
C ALA A 59 22.42 6.15 2.59
N GLU A 60 23.49 6.89 2.84
CA GLU A 60 24.60 7.02 1.87
C GLU A 60 25.27 5.67 1.56
N ASP A 61 25.22 4.73 2.50
CA ASP A 61 25.78 3.39 2.41
C ASP A 61 24.73 2.31 2.07
N ASP A 62 23.50 2.70 1.72
CA ASP A 62 22.41 1.79 1.35
C ASP A 62 22.03 1.94 -0.14
N SER A 63 21.34 0.94 -0.69
CA SER A 63 20.83 0.99 -2.07
C SER A 63 19.65 0.05 -2.29
N PRO A 64 18.79 0.33 -3.29
CA PRO A 64 17.71 -0.58 -3.68
C PRO A 64 18.18 -2.01 -4.01
N ASP A 65 19.38 -2.17 -4.58
CA ASP A 65 19.92 -3.50 -4.89
C ASP A 65 20.32 -4.29 -3.64
N LEU A 66 20.85 -3.63 -2.60
CA LEU A 66 21.11 -4.27 -1.30
C LEU A 66 19.79 -4.70 -0.64
N HIS A 67 18.81 -3.81 -0.60
CA HIS A 67 17.48 -4.11 -0.07
C HIS A 67 16.77 -5.24 -0.86
N LEU A 68 16.94 -5.30 -2.18
CA LEU A 68 16.43 -6.40 -2.99
C LEU A 68 17.05 -7.73 -2.58
N ALA A 69 18.38 -7.78 -2.42
CA ALA A 69 19.08 -9.00 -2.05
C ALA A 69 18.57 -9.55 -0.70
N ASP A 70 18.38 -8.68 0.29
CA ASP A 70 17.81 -9.05 1.59
C ASP A 70 16.36 -9.56 1.47
N THR A 71 15.54 -8.89 0.66
CA THR A 71 14.14 -9.29 0.42
C THR A 71 14.06 -10.67 -0.21
N LEU A 72 14.88 -10.97 -1.23
CA LEU A 72 14.90 -12.26 -1.90
C LEU A 72 15.46 -13.37 -1.01
N ALA A 73 16.49 -13.08 -0.22
CA ALA A 73 17.06 -14.03 0.74
C ALA A 73 16.04 -14.40 1.82
N ALA A 74 15.30 -13.42 2.36
CA ALA A 74 14.23 -13.67 3.33
C ALA A 74 13.03 -14.41 2.73
N GLY A 75 12.79 -14.24 1.42
CA GLY A 75 11.69 -14.85 0.68
C GLY A 75 11.86 -16.33 0.33
N ASP A 76 13.02 -16.93 0.61
CA ASP A 76 13.30 -18.37 0.42
C ASP A 76 12.94 -18.90 -0.97
N GLY A 77 13.21 -18.09 -2.01
CA GLY A 77 12.93 -18.43 -3.41
C GLY A 77 11.45 -18.34 -3.84
N LEU A 78 10.56 -17.84 -2.96
CA LEU A 78 9.13 -17.68 -3.25
C LEU A 78 8.74 -16.28 -3.73
N CYS A 79 9.67 -15.33 -3.69
CA CYS A 79 9.44 -13.99 -4.20
C CYS A 79 9.36 -13.96 -5.73
N ASP A 80 8.43 -13.18 -6.27
CA ASP A 80 8.54 -12.67 -7.64
C ASP A 80 9.60 -11.55 -7.63
N GLU A 81 10.76 -11.84 -8.22
CA GLU A 81 11.89 -10.91 -8.25
C GLU A 81 11.54 -9.59 -8.94
N GLN A 82 10.73 -9.62 -10.01
CA GLN A 82 10.38 -8.40 -10.73
C GLN A 82 9.48 -7.51 -9.88
N MET A 83 8.57 -8.10 -9.10
CA MET A 83 7.75 -7.33 -8.15
C MET A 83 8.56 -6.82 -6.97
N ALA A 84 9.44 -7.64 -6.39
CA ALA A 84 10.32 -7.21 -5.30
C ALA A 84 11.18 -6.02 -5.74
N ARG A 85 11.78 -6.09 -6.94
CA ARG A 85 12.57 -5.00 -7.53
C ARG A 85 11.76 -3.71 -7.66
N ARG A 86 10.55 -3.79 -8.24
CA ARG A 86 9.68 -2.61 -8.37
C ARG A 86 9.33 -1.97 -7.02
N VAL A 87 9.19 -2.76 -5.96
CA VAL A 87 8.86 -2.25 -4.62
C VAL A 87 10.05 -1.53 -4.00
N VAL A 88 11.24 -2.14 -4.02
CA VAL A 88 12.43 -1.54 -3.37
C VAL A 88 12.97 -0.32 -4.12
N GLU A 89 12.68 -0.19 -5.42
CA GLU A 89 13.03 0.98 -6.23
C GLU A 89 12.03 2.14 -6.09
N ALA A 90 10.82 1.91 -5.56
CA ALA A 90 9.75 2.91 -5.46
C ALA A 90 9.91 3.90 -4.29
N VAL A 91 11.16 4.17 -3.89
CA VAL A 91 11.47 5.08 -2.78
C VAL A 91 11.07 6.51 -3.17
N PRO A 92 10.32 7.24 -2.31
CA PRO A 92 9.97 8.64 -2.56
C PRO A 92 11.21 9.53 -2.74
N GLU A 93 11.15 10.48 -3.68
CA GLU A 93 12.12 11.59 -3.79
C GLU A 93 12.06 12.55 -2.60
#